data_AF-A0ABC8D9Z8-F1
#
_entry.id   AF-A0ABC8D9Z8-F1
#
_cell.length_a   1.000
_cell.length_b   1.000
_cell.length_c   1.000
_cell.angle_alpha   90.00
_cell.angle_beta   90.00
_cell.angle_gamma   90.00
#
_symmetry.space_group_name_H-M   'P 1'
#
loop_
_entity.id
_entity.type
_entity.pdbx_description
1 polymer ?
#
loop_
_entity_poly.entity_id
_entity_poly.type
_entity_poly.pdbx_seq_one_letter_code
_entity_poly.pdbx_strand_id
1 'polypeptide(L)'
;MQIGSGYIGSPMLEKSESNHEVIPSPPATWTIKYSFYKFSFSNDQECHVSINGGDPIYLRAGQGFQMDAHDSPITSFKISESGITYNFLGAHK
;
A
#
# COMPACT_ATOMS: atom_id res chain seq x y z
N MET A 1 0.93 -7.97 23.13
CA MET A 1 1.49 -8.94 22.16
C MET A 1 1.98 -8.15 20.96
N GLN A 2 3.29 -8.15 20.69
CA GLN A 2 3.83 -7.49 19.50
C GLN A 2 3.57 -8.40 18.30
N ILE A 3 2.87 -7.87 17.31
CA ILE A 3 2.40 -8.62 16.15
C ILE A 3 3.43 -8.59 15.01
N GLY A 4 4.14 -7.46 14.82
CA GLY A 4 5.02 -7.24 13.67
C GLY A 4 6.51 -7.37 13.93
N SER A 5 7.23 -7.59 12.83
CA SER A 5 8.68 -7.75 12.75
C SER A 5 9.41 -6.51 12.21
N GLY A 6 8.70 -5.55 11.61
CA GLY A 6 9.31 -4.33 11.08
C GLY A 6 8.34 -3.35 10.41
N TYR A 7 8.92 -2.29 9.84
CA TYR A 7 8.23 -1.28 9.06
C TYR A 7 8.86 -1.14 7.68
N ILE A 8 8.05 -0.86 6.67
CA ILE A 8 8.48 -0.53 5.31
C ILE A 8 7.61 0.61 4.79
N GLY A 9 8.15 1.42 3.89
CA GLY A 9 7.43 2.56 3.35
C GLY A 9 8.28 3.30 2.33
N SER A 10 7.68 4.36 1.79
CA SER A 10 8.33 5.21 0.81
C SER A 10 9.44 6.05 1.47
N PRO A 11 10.68 6.04 0.94
CA PRO A 11 11.78 6.85 1.47
C PRO A 11 11.68 8.34 1.09
N MET A 12 10.84 8.66 0.10
CA MET A 12 10.52 10.01 -0.39
C MET A 12 9.13 9.96 -1.06
N LEU A 13 8.61 11.08 -1.55
CA LEU A 13 7.41 11.04 -2.40
C LEU A 13 7.73 10.26 -3.68
N GLU A 14 6.90 9.26 -3.97
CA GLU A 14 7.01 8.41 -5.15
C GLU A 14 5.98 8.84 -6.20
N LYS A 15 6.15 8.32 -7.42
CA LYS A 15 5.24 8.59 -8.53
C LYS A 15 4.83 7.29 -9.21
N SER A 16 3.52 7.07 -9.34
CA SER A 16 2.99 5.82 -9.89
C SER A 16 3.23 5.70 -11.39
N GLU A 17 3.41 4.48 -11.85
CA GLU A 17 3.12 4.07 -13.23
C GLU A 17 1.68 3.55 -13.33
N SER A 18 1.21 3.19 -14.53
CA SER A 18 -0.15 2.63 -14.66
C SER A 18 -0.19 1.22 -14.06
N ASN A 19 -1.24 0.94 -13.26
CA ASN A 19 -1.39 -0.32 -12.51
C ASN A 19 -0.21 -0.64 -11.57
N HIS A 20 0.39 0.40 -10.99
CA HIS A 20 1.57 0.28 -10.14
C HIS A 20 1.22 -0.40 -8.80
N GLU A 21 2.00 -1.44 -8.46
CA GLU A 21 1.93 -2.10 -7.16
C GLU A 21 2.80 -1.36 -6.15
N VAL A 22 2.17 -0.78 -5.13
CA VAL A 22 2.84 0.02 -4.09
C VAL A 22 3.64 -0.85 -3.14
N ILE A 23 3.19 -2.09 -2.90
CA ILE A 23 3.87 -3.00 -2.00
C ILE A 23 5.05 -3.65 -2.73
N PRO A 24 6.29 -3.49 -2.25
CA PRO A 24 7.44 -4.11 -2.89
C PRO A 24 7.37 -5.63 -2.79
N SER A 25 8.00 -6.31 -3.75
CA SER A 25 8.19 -7.75 -3.66
C SER A 25 9.04 -8.11 -2.43
N PRO A 26 8.72 -9.19 -1.71
CA PRO A 26 9.55 -9.69 -0.63
C PRO A 26 10.93 -10.12 -1.15
N PRO A 27 11.94 -10.28 -0.27
CA PRO A 27 13.24 -10.81 -0.65
C PRO A 27 13.11 -12.12 -1.43
N ALA A 28 13.95 -12.35 -2.43
CA ALA A 28 13.86 -13.53 -3.31
C ALA A 28 13.95 -14.88 -2.56
N THR A 29 14.47 -14.88 -1.33
CA THR A 29 14.53 -16.07 -0.47
C THR A 29 13.19 -16.41 0.20
N TRP A 30 12.20 -15.53 0.13
CA TRP A 30 10.88 -15.72 0.73
C TRP A 30 9.90 -16.25 -0.31
N THR A 31 9.07 -17.21 0.09
CA THR A 31 7.96 -17.74 -0.71
C THR A 31 6.63 -17.04 -0.43
N ILE A 32 6.59 -16.12 0.54
CA ILE A 32 5.41 -15.41 1.01
C ILE A 32 5.53 -13.91 0.75
N LYS A 33 4.42 -13.26 0.37
CA LYS A 33 4.32 -11.81 0.23
C LYS A 33 4.34 -11.12 1.60
N TYR A 34 4.65 -9.84 1.62
CA TYR A 34 4.40 -9.01 2.80
C TYR A 34 2.92 -9.05 3.17
N SER A 35 2.66 -9.10 4.48
CA SER A 35 1.33 -9.01 5.07
C SER A 35 1.33 -7.87 6.06
N PHE A 36 0.81 -6.72 5.63
CA PHE A 36 0.70 -5.53 6.47
C PHE A 36 -0.51 -5.64 7.38
N TYR A 37 -0.30 -5.44 8.68
CA TYR A 37 -1.39 -5.37 9.67
C TYR A 37 -1.63 -3.92 10.15
N LYS A 38 -0.82 -2.98 9.67
CA LYS A 38 -1.08 -1.54 9.70
C LYS A 38 -0.56 -0.98 8.40
N PHE A 39 -1.33 -0.11 7.77
CA PHE A 39 -0.95 0.49 6.51
C PHE A 39 -1.59 1.87 6.37
N SER A 40 -0.81 2.82 5.90
CA SER A 40 -1.26 4.16 5.54
C SER A 40 -0.74 4.51 4.17
N PHE A 41 -1.59 5.13 3.37
CA PHE A 41 -1.29 5.60 2.03
C PHE A 41 -1.83 7.02 1.87
N SER A 42 -1.06 7.87 1.22
CA SER A 42 -1.47 9.23 0.88
C SER A 42 -1.32 9.44 -0.62
N ASN A 43 -2.26 10.16 -1.23
CA ASN A 43 -2.28 10.51 -2.64
C ASN A 43 -2.50 12.00 -2.82
N ASP A 44 -1.71 12.66 -3.68
CA ASP A 44 -1.88 14.09 -3.96
C ASP A 44 -2.92 14.37 -5.04
N GLN A 45 -3.13 13.43 -5.95
CA GLN A 45 -4.14 13.49 -7.01
C GLN A 45 -5.22 12.42 -6.77
N GLU A 46 -6.40 12.63 -7.36
CA GLU A 46 -7.44 11.61 -7.35
C GLU A 46 -6.98 10.35 -8.10
N CYS A 47 -7.37 9.18 -7.58
CA CYS A 47 -6.99 7.90 -8.17
C CYS A 47 -7.96 6.78 -7.76
N HIS A 48 -7.81 5.63 -8.40
CA HIS A 48 -8.45 4.38 -8.01
C HIS A 48 -7.41 3.40 -7.48
N VAL A 49 -7.70 2.85 -6.30
CA VAL A 49 -6.86 1.82 -5.69
C VAL A 49 -7.57 0.47 -5.63
N SER A 50 -6.85 -0.60 -5.91
CA SER A 50 -7.33 -1.97 -5.68
C SER A 50 -6.55 -2.60 -4.54
N ILE A 51 -7.27 -3.02 -3.50
CA ILE A 51 -6.70 -3.62 -2.29
C ILE A 51 -6.92 -5.13 -2.36
N ASN A 52 -5.84 -5.91 -2.22
CA ASN A 52 -5.86 -7.39 -2.26
C ASN A 52 -6.55 -7.99 -3.50
N GLY A 53 -6.51 -7.28 -4.64
CA GLY A 53 -7.16 -7.72 -5.88
C GLY A 53 -8.68 -7.53 -5.93
N GLY A 54 -9.26 -6.80 -4.97
CA GLY A 54 -10.67 -6.40 -5.00
C GLY A 54 -10.96 -5.30 -6.03
N ASP A 55 -12.23 -4.91 -6.09
CA ASP A 55 -12.71 -3.87 -7.01
C ASP A 55 -12.02 -2.52 -6.76
N PRO A 56 -11.85 -1.69 -7.82
CA PRO A 56 -11.25 -0.37 -7.67
C PRO A 56 -12.07 0.55 -6.74
N ILE A 57 -11.37 1.22 -5.83
CA ILE A 57 -11.93 2.17 -4.86
C ILE A 57 -11.44 3.56 -5.23
N TYR A 58 -12.37 4.49 -5.49
CA TYR A 58 -12.04 5.88 -5.78
C TYR A 58 -11.59 6.62 -4.52
N LEU A 59 -10.43 7.27 -4.61
CA LEU A 59 -9.88 8.17 -3.59
C LEU A 59 -9.80 9.58 -4.18
N ARG A 60 -10.38 10.55 -3.47
CA ARG A 60 -10.17 11.97 -3.80
C ARG A 60 -8.72 12.36 -3.57
N ALA A 61 -8.27 13.41 -4.25
CA ALA A 61 -6.99 14.05 -3.96
C ALA A 61 -6.88 14.39 -2.46
N GLY A 62 -5.79 13.95 -1.82
CA GLY A 62 -5.51 14.16 -0.40
C GLY A 62 -6.30 13.29 0.57
N GLN A 63 -7.19 12.40 0.09
CA GLN A 63 -8.00 11.55 0.97
C GLN A 63 -7.18 10.48 1.68
N GLY A 64 -6.28 9.83 0.94
CA GLY A 64 -5.50 8.71 1.42
C GLY A 64 -6.34 7.48 1.80
N PHE A 65 -5.67 6.54 2.45
CA PHE A 65 -6.26 5.34 3.02
C PHE A 65 -5.47 4.96 4.28
N GLN A 66 -6.16 4.51 5.33
CA GLN A 66 -5.52 4.00 6.53
C GLN A 66 -6.30 2.78 7.04
N MET A 67 -5.56 1.80 7.54
CA MET A 67 -6.11 0.65 8.25
C MET A 67 -5.28 0.32 9.49
N ASP A 68 -5.85 -0.48 10.38
CA ASP A 68 -5.18 -0.97 11.58
C ASP A 68 -5.22 -2.50 11.73
N ALA A 69 -4.80 -2.98 12.91
CA ALA A 69 -4.60 -4.40 13.17
C ALA A 69 -5.90 -5.21 13.31
N HIS A 70 -7.05 -4.54 13.39
CA HIS A 70 -8.36 -5.17 13.40
C HIS A 70 -8.89 -5.44 11.98
N ASP A 71 -8.35 -4.76 10.97
CA ASP A 71 -8.72 -4.93 9.57
C ASP A 71 -8.07 -6.16 8.94
N SER A 72 -8.57 -6.56 7.76
CA SER A 72 -7.94 -7.62 6.97
C SER A 72 -6.55 -7.18 6.49
N PRO A 73 -5.51 -8.01 6.64
CA PRO A 73 -4.16 -7.64 6.23
C PRO A 73 -4.06 -7.27 4.75
N ILE A 74 -3.23 -6.27 4.43
CA ILE A 74 -2.95 -5.89 3.05
C ILE A 74 -1.71 -6.64 2.57
N THR A 75 -1.87 -7.32 1.44
CA THR A 75 -0.84 -8.07 0.72
C THR A 75 -0.60 -7.53 -0.70
N SER A 76 -1.50 -6.66 -1.19
CA SER A 76 -1.40 -5.97 -2.47
C SER A 76 -2.20 -4.66 -2.40
N PHE A 77 -1.61 -3.59 -2.92
CA PHE A 77 -2.20 -2.27 -3.01
C PHE A 77 -1.77 -1.64 -4.33
N LYS A 78 -2.70 -1.58 -5.30
CA LYS A 78 -2.41 -1.09 -6.65
C LYS A 78 -3.05 0.24 -6.93
N ILE A 79 -2.31 1.15 -7.55
CA ILE A 79 -2.81 2.41 -8.10
C ILE A 79 -3.08 2.19 -9.59
N SER A 80 -4.29 2.50 -10.05
CA SER A 80 -4.68 2.26 -11.45
C SER A 80 -4.04 3.26 -12.40
N GLU A 81 -4.06 4.53 -12.00
CA GLU A 81 -3.57 5.67 -12.77
C GLU A 81 -2.05 5.83 -12.67
N SER A 82 -1.44 6.27 -13.76
CA SER A 82 -0.05 6.73 -13.78
C SER A 82 0.05 8.19 -13.32
N GLY A 83 1.22 8.56 -12.81
CA GLY A 83 1.57 9.93 -12.47
C GLY A 83 1.04 10.41 -11.13
N ILE A 84 0.46 9.53 -10.31
CA ILE A 84 -0.01 9.86 -8.97
C ILE A 84 1.20 10.01 -8.06
N THR A 85 1.35 11.17 -7.42
CA THR A 85 2.32 11.38 -6.35
C THR A 85 1.76 10.78 -5.07
N TYR A 86 2.52 9.89 -4.44
CA TYR A 86 2.08 9.20 -3.24
C TYR A 86 3.22 8.90 -2.27
N ASN A 87 2.87 8.51 -1.05
CA ASN A 87 3.75 7.79 -0.15
C ASN A 87 2.94 6.75 0.64
N PHE A 88 3.61 5.73 1.14
CA PHE A 88 3.00 4.76 2.05
C PHE A 88 3.90 4.41 3.23
N LEU A 89 3.29 3.85 4.26
CA LEU A 89 3.96 3.24 5.39
C LEU A 89 3.15 2.02 5.82
N GLY A 90 3.83 0.91 6.07
CA GLY A 90 3.22 -0.33 6.53
C GLY A 90 4.04 -1.01 7.62
N ALA A 91 3.35 -1.62 8.58
CA ALA A 91 3.96 -2.52 9.54
C ALA A 91 3.68 -3.97 9.13
N HIS A 92 4.73 -4.78 8.96
CA HIS A 92 4.62 -6.15 8.46
C HIS A 92 4.93 -7.18 9.55
N LYS A 93 4.38 -8.38 9.37
CA LYS A 93 4.79 -9.58 10.10
C LYS A 93 6.02 -10.21 9.46
#